data_AF-A0A7I7JSZ0-F1
#
_entry.id   AF-A0A7I7JSZ0-F1
#
_cell.length_a   1.000
_cell.length_b   1.000
_cell.length_c   1.000
_cell.angle_alpha   90.00
_cell.angle_beta   90.00
_cell.angle_gamma   90.00
#
_symmetry.space_group_name_H-M   'P 1'
#
loop_
_entity.id
_entity.type
_entity.pdbx_description
1 polymer ?
#
loop_
_entity_poly.entity_id
_entity_poly.type
_entity_poly.pdbx_seq_one_letter_code
_entity_poly.pdbx_strand_id
1 'polypeptide(L)'
;MAYKIDPETLHRVAKQVVAESAVRDEAVTRAVVLLAEEYPDLIDPTAGRWVGSKAGGILGKVRFLYFSPREYVVIFGSPTGTQGFSGRYKRVDIHKFLLAGRIDSYDLESDDAEPMTLLPGEHTCLERGRARGLTIAPNSWHIEYGRGAVATTLPFAMVDTLLLSLEFESVRRSTVEFIKLVRRQRRR
;
A
#
# COMPACT_ATOMS: atom_id res chain seq x y z
N MET A 1 -13.05 -3.37 19.30
CA MET A 1 -12.48 -2.10 18.80
C MET A 1 -12.74 -2.04 17.31
N ALA A 2 -13.36 -0.97 16.83
CA ALA A 2 -13.71 -0.79 15.41
C ALA A 2 -12.50 -0.29 14.61
N TYR A 3 -12.41 -0.71 13.35
CA TYR A 3 -11.49 -0.13 12.36
C TYR A 3 -11.97 1.28 11.99
N LYS A 4 -11.04 2.20 11.74
CA LYS A 4 -11.37 3.58 11.37
C LYS A 4 -11.51 3.78 9.86
N ILE A 5 -10.87 2.94 9.06
CA ILE A 5 -10.89 3.00 7.61
C ILE A 5 -11.73 1.85 7.05
N ASP A 6 -12.67 2.21 6.18
CA ASP A 6 -13.54 1.28 5.49
C ASP A 6 -13.02 0.95 4.06
N PRO A 7 -12.81 -0.35 3.73
CA PRO A 7 -12.41 -0.77 2.38
C PRO A 7 -13.36 -0.33 1.26
N GLU A 8 -14.66 -0.27 1.50
CA GLU A 8 -15.62 0.12 0.44
C GLU A 8 -15.45 1.59 0.07
N THR A 9 -15.21 2.44 1.06
CA THR A 9 -14.86 3.84 0.85
C THR A 9 -13.57 3.99 0.05
N LEU A 10 -12.52 3.20 0.35
CA LEU A 10 -11.28 3.22 -0.45
C LEU A 10 -11.52 2.77 -1.90
N HIS A 11 -12.38 1.77 -2.10
CA HIS A 11 -12.74 1.30 -3.45
C HIS A 11 -13.48 2.37 -4.24
N ARG A 12 -14.44 3.06 -3.60
CA ARG A 12 -15.16 4.19 -4.19
C ARG A 12 -14.21 5.29 -4.63
N VAL A 13 -13.27 5.67 -3.76
CA VAL A 13 -12.23 6.67 -4.09
C VAL A 13 -11.40 6.19 -5.29
N ALA A 14 -10.94 4.94 -5.31
CA ALA A 14 -10.15 4.42 -6.43
C ALA A 14 -10.92 4.48 -7.76
N LYS A 15 -12.20 4.08 -7.77
CA LYS A 15 -13.07 4.18 -8.95
C LYS A 15 -13.25 5.62 -9.41
N GLN A 16 -13.48 6.54 -8.48
CA GLN A 16 -13.65 7.96 -8.78
C GLN A 16 -12.37 8.55 -9.40
N VAL A 17 -11.21 8.25 -8.83
CA VAL A 17 -9.91 8.68 -9.37
C VAL A 17 -9.70 8.20 -10.79
N VAL A 18 -10.01 6.93 -11.07
CA VAL A 18 -9.87 6.33 -12.41
C VAL A 18 -10.84 6.98 -13.41
N ALA A 19 -12.03 7.37 -12.98
CA ALA A 19 -13.00 8.07 -13.82
C ALA A 19 -12.60 9.53 -14.10
N GLU A 20 -11.99 10.22 -13.14
CA GLU A 20 -11.67 11.66 -13.22
C GLU A 20 -10.28 11.94 -13.81
N SER A 21 -9.35 10.98 -13.71
CA SER A 21 -7.93 11.23 -14.04
C SER A 21 -7.56 10.61 -15.37
N ALA A 22 -7.32 11.45 -16.38
CA ALA A 22 -6.79 11.01 -17.66
C ALA A 22 -5.28 10.72 -17.57
N VAL A 23 -4.57 11.37 -16.64
CA VAL A 23 -3.12 11.24 -16.46
C VAL A 23 -2.77 10.67 -15.08
N ARG A 24 -1.76 9.81 -15.05
CA ARG A 24 -1.32 9.05 -13.87
C ARG A 24 -0.89 9.91 -12.66
N ASP A 25 -0.11 10.96 -12.89
CA ASP A 25 0.41 11.80 -11.80
C ASP A 25 -0.74 12.62 -11.16
N GLU A 26 -1.78 12.90 -11.94
CA GLU A 26 -3.05 13.45 -11.47
C GLU A 26 -3.80 12.40 -10.63
N ALA A 27 -3.82 11.13 -11.06
CA ALA A 27 -4.52 10.06 -10.35
C ALA A 27 -4.01 9.87 -8.90
N VAL A 28 -2.69 9.84 -8.71
CA VAL A 28 -2.11 9.71 -7.35
C VAL A 28 -2.41 10.95 -6.51
N THR A 29 -2.26 12.16 -7.08
CA THR A 29 -2.53 13.40 -6.36
C THR A 29 -4.00 13.51 -5.98
N ARG A 30 -4.90 13.17 -6.90
CA ARG A 30 -6.34 13.17 -6.70
C ARG A 30 -6.76 12.14 -5.66
N ALA A 31 -6.17 10.96 -5.67
CA ALA A 31 -6.42 9.95 -4.64
C ALA A 31 -6.09 10.46 -3.24
N VAL A 32 -4.94 11.14 -3.06
CA VAL A 32 -4.57 11.72 -1.77
C VAL A 32 -5.57 12.78 -1.32
N VAL A 33 -6.03 13.65 -2.22
CA VAL A 33 -7.02 14.68 -1.92
C VAL A 33 -8.34 14.05 -1.47
N LEU A 34 -8.90 13.13 -2.25
CA LEU A 34 -10.17 12.46 -1.93
C LEU A 34 -10.09 11.67 -0.63
N LEU A 35 -8.97 10.98 -0.37
CA LEU A 35 -8.76 10.27 0.89
C LEU A 35 -8.68 11.23 2.10
N ALA A 36 -8.10 12.41 1.93
CA ALA A 36 -8.06 13.44 2.97
C ALA A 36 -9.44 14.07 3.21
N GLU A 37 -10.28 14.19 2.18
CA GLU A 37 -11.67 14.66 2.30
C GLU A 37 -12.55 13.64 3.05
N GLU A 38 -12.39 12.35 2.77
CA GLU A 38 -13.13 11.27 3.45
C GLU A 38 -12.64 11.04 4.89
N TYR A 39 -11.35 11.24 5.15
CA TYR A 39 -10.73 10.98 6.45
C TYR A 39 -9.88 12.17 6.96
N PRO A 40 -10.48 13.35 7.17
CA PRO A 40 -9.74 14.59 7.47
C PRO A 40 -9.00 14.54 8.82
N ASP A 41 -9.46 13.71 9.75
CA ASP A 41 -8.80 13.51 11.04
C ASP A 41 -7.63 12.51 11.00
N LEU A 42 -7.50 11.75 9.91
CA LEU A 42 -6.53 10.64 9.79
C LEU A 42 -5.50 10.87 8.69
N ILE A 43 -5.88 11.49 7.58
CA ILE A 43 -5.05 11.66 6.38
C ILE A 43 -4.85 13.16 6.12
N ASP A 44 -3.59 13.58 6.05
CA ASP A 44 -3.21 14.95 5.72
C ASP A 44 -2.85 15.00 4.22
N PRO A 45 -3.49 15.87 3.41
CA PRO A 45 -3.29 15.91 1.96
C PRO A 45 -1.87 16.32 1.56
N THR A 46 -1.15 16.98 2.46
CA THR A 46 0.25 17.39 2.27
C THR A 46 1.25 16.35 2.77
N ALA A 47 0.78 15.31 3.46
CA ALA A 47 1.67 14.35 4.11
C ALA A 47 2.36 13.39 3.14
N GLY A 48 3.58 13.00 3.53
CA GLY A 48 4.34 11.90 2.92
C GLY A 48 5.24 12.34 1.78
N ARG A 49 6.56 12.11 1.96
CA ARG A 49 7.51 12.05 0.85
C ARG A 49 7.51 10.64 0.28
N TRP A 50 7.89 10.50 -0.99
CA TRP A 50 8.17 9.19 -1.56
C TRP A 50 9.37 8.55 -0.87
N VAL A 51 9.20 7.30 -0.46
CA VAL A 51 10.26 6.45 0.11
C VAL A 51 10.43 5.25 -0.82
N GLY A 52 11.67 4.86 -1.09
CA GLY A 52 11.94 3.61 -1.79
C GLY A 52 11.59 2.43 -0.88
N SER A 53 10.89 1.44 -1.40
CA SER A 53 10.53 0.23 -0.66
C SER A 53 10.87 -0.99 -1.48
N LYS A 54 11.59 -1.91 -0.86
CA LYS A 54 11.86 -3.25 -1.38
C LYS A 54 11.35 -4.26 -0.37
N ALA A 55 10.50 -5.19 -0.78
CA ALA A 55 10.00 -6.28 0.07
C ALA A 55 9.59 -7.49 -0.77
N GLY A 56 10.09 -8.69 -0.45
CA GLY A 56 9.77 -9.92 -1.19
C GLY A 56 10.18 -9.85 -2.67
N GLY A 57 11.22 -9.09 -3.01
CA GLY A 57 11.61 -8.82 -4.40
C GLY A 57 10.82 -7.72 -5.11
N ILE A 58 9.72 -7.25 -4.51
CA ILE A 58 8.90 -6.16 -5.04
C ILE A 58 9.59 -4.83 -4.73
N LEU A 59 10.00 -4.11 -5.77
CA LEU A 59 10.64 -2.80 -5.68
C LEU A 59 9.70 -1.71 -6.20
N GLY A 60 9.51 -0.67 -5.40
CA GLY A 60 8.70 0.47 -5.79
C GLY A 60 8.89 1.69 -4.89
N LYS A 61 7.99 2.64 -5.07
CA LYS A 61 7.88 3.85 -4.24
C LYS A 61 6.62 3.76 -3.42
N VAL A 62 6.75 4.10 -2.13
CA VAL A 62 5.65 4.17 -1.19
C VAL A 62 5.50 5.59 -0.66
N ARG A 63 4.25 6.05 -0.52
CA ARG A 63 3.89 7.27 0.19
C ARG A 63 2.92 6.90 1.31
N PHE A 64 3.36 7.11 2.55
CA PHE A 64 2.55 6.82 3.73
C PHE A 64 1.51 7.93 3.94
N LEU A 65 0.24 7.54 4.05
CA LEU A 65 -0.87 8.47 4.31
C LEU A 65 -1.38 8.33 5.75
N TYR A 66 -1.47 7.10 6.24
CA TYR A 66 -1.95 6.81 7.58
C TYR A 66 -1.25 5.57 8.16
N PHE A 67 -1.00 5.58 9.47
CA PHE A 67 -0.46 4.44 10.19
C PHE A 67 -0.97 4.38 11.63
N SER A 68 -1.33 3.18 12.08
CA SER A 68 -1.61 2.81 13.46
C SER A 68 -1.16 1.37 13.72
N PRO A 69 -1.14 0.90 14.98
CA PRO A 69 -0.81 -0.49 15.29
C PRO A 69 -1.75 -1.53 14.63
N ARG A 70 -2.92 -1.11 14.15
CA ARG A 70 -3.93 -1.98 13.55
C ARG A 70 -4.27 -1.74 12.08
N GLU A 71 -3.96 -0.55 11.57
CA GLU A 71 -4.38 -0.10 10.24
C GLU A 71 -3.28 0.76 9.62
N TYR A 72 -3.05 0.62 8.32
CA TYR A 72 -2.23 1.56 7.56
C TYR A 72 -2.84 1.82 6.19
N VAL A 73 -2.65 3.03 5.67
CA VAL A 73 -2.98 3.38 4.28
C VAL A 73 -1.74 3.98 3.65
N VAL A 74 -1.34 3.43 2.51
CA VAL A 74 -0.25 3.94 1.68
C VAL A 74 -0.65 4.00 0.22
N ILE A 75 0.04 4.82 -0.55
CA ILE A 75 0.06 4.69 -2.01
C ILE A 75 1.37 4.00 -2.37
N PHE A 76 1.27 2.92 -3.13
CA PHE A 76 2.41 2.19 -3.66
C PHE A 76 2.36 2.20 -5.19
N GLY A 77 3.53 2.30 -5.82
CA GLY A 77 3.65 2.03 -7.24
C GLY A 77 5.07 1.75 -7.69
N SER A 78 5.20 1.20 -8.89
CA SER A 78 6.49 0.90 -9.50
C SER A 78 6.56 1.52 -10.91
N PRO A 79 7.39 2.56 -11.11
CA PRO A 79 7.53 3.18 -12.44
C PRO A 79 8.07 2.23 -13.50
N THR A 80 8.99 1.33 -13.11
CA THR A 80 9.68 0.39 -14.02
C THR A 80 9.07 -1.01 -14.04
N GLY A 81 8.07 -1.25 -13.20
CA GLY A 81 7.51 -2.59 -12.99
C GLY A 81 8.37 -3.42 -12.05
N THR A 82 7.77 -4.45 -11.47
CA THR A 82 8.44 -5.34 -10.52
C THR A 82 7.68 -6.66 -10.39
N GLN A 83 8.37 -7.72 -9.99
CA GLN A 83 7.78 -9.02 -9.70
C GLN A 83 8.32 -9.52 -8.37
N GLY A 84 7.48 -10.20 -7.60
CA GLY A 84 7.93 -10.80 -6.37
C GLY A 84 6.84 -11.50 -5.58
N PHE A 85 7.18 -11.74 -4.32
CA PHE A 85 6.36 -12.42 -3.34
C PHE A 85 5.60 -11.40 -2.50
N SER A 86 4.28 -11.59 -2.36
CA SER A 86 3.43 -10.69 -1.57
C SER A 86 3.84 -10.60 -0.10
N GLY A 87 4.50 -11.64 0.43
CA GLY A 87 4.59 -11.89 1.86
C GLY A 87 3.44 -12.77 2.36
N ARG A 88 3.65 -13.45 3.49
CA ARG A 88 2.64 -14.27 4.18
C ARG A 88 2.29 -13.63 5.52
N TYR A 89 1.23 -12.83 5.55
CA TYR A 89 0.85 -12.08 6.74
C TYR A 89 -0.21 -12.84 7.55
N LYS A 90 0.18 -13.50 8.63
CA LYS A 90 -0.74 -14.34 9.43
C LYS A 90 -1.84 -13.57 10.17
N ARG A 91 -1.68 -12.25 10.35
CA ARG A 91 -2.55 -11.44 11.23
C ARG A 91 -3.03 -10.14 10.59
N VAL A 92 -2.80 -9.95 9.29
CA VAL A 92 -3.18 -8.73 8.57
C VAL A 92 -3.78 -9.12 7.23
N ASP A 93 -4.90 -8.50 6.89
CA ASP A 93 -5.47 -8.53 5.54
C ASP A 93 -4.94 -7.32 4.78
N ILE A 94 -4.54 -7.50 3.53
CA ILE A 94 -4.02 -6.43 2.69
C ILE A 94 -4.93 -6.22 1.49
N HIS A 95 -5.56 -5.06 1.44
CA HIS A 95 -6.41 -4.62 0.34
C HIS A 95 -5.58 -3.78 -0.63
N LYS A 96 -5.71 -4.05 -1.93
CA LYS A 96 -5.12 -3.25 -3.01
C LYS A 96 -6.22 -2.73 -3.92
N PHE A 97 -6.21 -1.42 -4.15
CA PHE A 97 -7.15 -0.72 -5.03
C PHE A 97 -6.35 -0.06 -6.15
N LEU A 98 -6.47 -0.57 -7.38
CA LEU A 98 -5.61 -0.15 -8.47
C LEU A 98 -6.09 1.19 -9.05
N LEU A 99 -5.19 2.16 -9.14
CA LEU A 99 -5.46 3.49 -9.70
C LEU A 99 -4.99 3.59 -11.16
N ALA A 100 -3.90 2.92 -11.50
CA ALA A 100 -3.33 2.92 -12.84
C ALA A 100 -2.49 1.65 -13.07
N GLY A 101 -2.35 1.26 -14.33
CA GLY A 101 -1.54 0.12 -14.76
C GLY A 101 -2.26 -1.22 -14.58
N ARG A 102 -1.51 -2.27 -14.21
CA ARG A 102 -2.00 -3.65 -14.12
C ARG A 102 -1.20 -4.42 -13.06
N ILE A 103 -1.88 -5.28 -12.31
CA ILE A 103 -1.22 -6.23 -11.40
C ILE A 103 -1.73 -7.62 -11.73
N ASP A 104 -0.82 -8.52 -12.07
CA ASP A 104 -1.12 -9.94 -12.24
C ASP A 104 -0.67 -10.69 -10.99
N SER A 105 -1.49 -11.61 -10.50
CA SER A 105 -1.18 -12.38 -9.30
C SER A 105 -1.73 -13.80 -9.36
N TYR A 106 -1.11 -14.72 -8.64
CA TYR A 106 -1.59 -16.10 -8.50
C TYR A 106 -1.38 -16.56 -7.05
N ASP A 107 -2.30 -17.40 -6.58
CA ASP A 107 -2.25 -17.96 -5.22
C ASP A 107 -1.26 -19.12 -5.18
N LEU A 108 -0.26 -19.04 -4.29
CA LEU A 108 0.78 -20.07 -4.19
C LEU A 108 0.28 -21.41 -3.64
N GLU A 109 -0.91 -21.40 -3.05
CA GLU A 109 -1.54 -22.58 -2.43
C GLU A 109 -2.71 -23.11 -3.26
N SER A 110 -3.01 -22.48 -4.41
CA SER A 110 -4.04 -22.98 -5.33
C SER A 110 -3.41 -23.87 -6.39
N ASP A 111 -4.17 -24.86 -6.85
CA ASP A 111 -3.83 -25.68 -8.03
C ASP A 111 -4.16 -24.94 -9.35
N ASP A 112 -4.79 -23.75 -9.26
CA ASP A 112 -5.10 -22.92 -10.42
C ASP A 112 -3.82 -22.39 -11.08
N ALA A 113 -3.66 -22.68 -12.37
CA ALA A 113 -2.53 -22.22 -13.17
C ALA A 113 -2.74 -20.83 -13.80
N GLU A 114 -3.96 -20.30 -13.76
CA GLU A 114 -4.33 -19.03 -14.40
C GLU A 114 -4.09 -17.83 -13.47
N PRO A 115 -3.49 -16.73 -13.98
CA PRO A 115 -3.28 -15.53 -13.18
C PRO A 115 -4.57 -14.72 -13.00
N MET A 116 -4.79 -14.22 -11.79
CA MET A 116 -5.76 -13.19 -11.50
C MET A 116 -5.19 -11.82 -11.89
N THR A 117 -5.83 -11.17 -12.86
CA THR A 117 -5.49 -9.82 -13.29
C THR A 117 -6.32 -8.80 -12.52
N LEU A 118 -5.66 -7.77 -11.99
CA LEU A 118 -6.27 -6.58 -11.39
C LEU A 118 -6.08 -5.38 -12.33
N LEU A 119 -7.17 -4.71 -12.66
CA LEU A 119 -7.26 -3.55 -13.55
C LEU A 119 -7.65 -2.26 -12.78
N PRO A 120 -7.41 -1.06 -13.36
CA PRO A 120 -7.72 0.19 -12.69
C PRO A 120 -9.20 0.28 -12.28
N GLY A 121 -9.46 0.67 -11.03
CA GLY A 121 -10.79 0.73 -10.43
C GLY A 121 -11.23 -0.57 -9.77
N GLU A 122 -10.46 -1.65 -9.92
CA GLU A 122 -10.71 -2.93 -9.27
C GLU A 122 -10.02 -3.02 -7.89
N HIS A 123 -10.47 -4.00 -7.12
CA HIS A 123 -10.02 -4.28 -5.77
C HIS A 123 -9.67 -5.76 -5.62
N THR A 124 -8.58 -6.05 -4.89
CA THR A 124 -8.29 -7.40 -4.40
C THR A 124 -7.89 -7.37 -2.93
N CYS A 125 -8.16 -8.46 -2.22
CA CYS A 125 -7.78 -8.66 -0.83
C CYS A 125 -6.88 -9.89 -0.73
N LEU A 126 -5.69 -9.71 -0.15
CA LEU A 126 -4.85 -10.79 0.33
C LEU A 126 -5.24 -11.08 1.78
N GLU A 127 -5.91 -12.21 1.98
CA GLU A 127 -6.37 -12.65 3.29
C GLU A 127 -5.22 -13.11 4.20
N ARG A 128 -5.45 -13.02 5.50
CA ARG A 128 -4.52 -13.54 6.52
C ARG A 128 -4.03 -14.95 6.23
N GLY A 129 -2.72 -15.11 6.28
CA GLY A 129 -2.05 -16.40 6.13
C GLY A 129 -1.89 -16.88 4.69
N ARG A 130 -2.56 -16.23 3.71
CA ARG A 130 -2.35 -16.47 2.29
C ARG A 130 -1.10 -15.77 1.79
N ALA A 131 -0.64 -16.21 0.62
CA ALA A 131 0.51 -15.63 -0.04
C ALA A 131 0.37 -15.79 -1.55
N ARG A 132 0.80 -14.77 -2.30
CA ARG A 132 0.69 -14.68 -3.75
C ARG A 132 2.04 -14.39 -4.38
N GLY A 133 2.27 -14.98 -5.55
CA GLY A 133 3.21 -14.41 -6.52
C GLY A 133 2.52 -13.27 -7.25
N LEU A 134 3.22 -12.16 -7.48
CA LEU A 134 2.64 -11.03 -8.19
C LEU A 134 3.65 -10.33 -9.09
N THR A 135 3.12 -9.83 -10.21
CA THR A 135 3.81 -8.98 -11.18
C THR A 135 3.05 -7.67 -11.28
N ILE A 136 3.73 -6.57 -10.97
CA ILE A 136 3.23 -5.20 -11.11
C ILE A 136 3.80 -4.66 -12.42
N ALA A 137 2.94 -4.38 -13.39
CA ALA A 137 3.36 -3.84 -14.67
C ALA A 137 4.01 -2.44 -14.49
N PRO A 138 4.88 -1.99 -15.41
CA PRO A 138 5.43 -0.65 -15.39
C PRO A 138 4.35 0.43 -15.27
N ASN A 139 4.65 1.49 -14.53
CA ASN A 139 3.75 2.60 -14.27
C ASN A 139 2.44 2.24 -13.55
N SER A 140 2.41 1.15 -12.79
CA SER A 140 1.24 0.80 -11.99
C SER A 140 1.26 1.42 -10.59
N TRP A 141 0.11 1.94 -10.16
CA TRP A 141 -0.07 2.65 -8.89
C TRP A 141 -1.37 2.19 -8.22
N HIS A 142 -1.34 1.95 -6.92
CA HIS A 142 -2.49 1.52 -6.14
C HIS A 142 -2.48 2.11 -4.74
N ILE A 143 -3.68 2.18 -4.15
CA ILE A 143 -3.85 2.36 -2.71
C ILE A 143 -3.68 0.98 -2.08
N GLU A 144 -2.82 0.88 -1.07
CA GLU A 144 -2.68 -0.31 -0.24
C GLU A 144 -3.17 -0.01 1.18
N TYR A 145 -4.11 -0.83 1.65
CA TYR A 145 -4.68 -0.75 2.98
C TYR A 145 -4.50 -2.07 3.71
N GLY A 146 -3.72 -2.05 4.79
CA GLY A 146 -3.58 -3.20 5.67
C GLY A 146 -4.42 -3.04 6.93
N ARG A 147 -5.18 -4.07 7.30
CA ARG A 147 -5.98 -4.12 8.53
C ARG A 147 -5.71 -5.40 9.32
N GLY A 148 -5.51 -5.27 10.64
CA GLY A 148 -5.25 -6.40 11.53
C GLY A 148 -4.23 -6.06 12.60
N ALA A 149 -3.23 -6.92 12.83
CA ALA A 149 -2.09 -6.62 13.71
C ALA A 149 -0.93 -6.03 12.89
N VAL A 150 -1.07 -4.81 12.38
CA VAL A 150 -0.09 -4.15 11.48
C VAL A 150 1.32 -4.07 12.08
N ALA A 151 1.45 -3.95 13.41
CA ALA A 151 2.77 -4.03 14.05
C ALA A 151 3.55 -5.32 13.72
N THR A 152 2.86 -6.41 13.34
CA THR A 152 3.48 -7.68 12.93
C THR A 152 3.94 -7.72 11.48
N THR A 153 3.51 -6.78 10.63
CA THR A 153 4.04 -6.65 9.25
C THR A 153 5.33 -5.85 9.20
N LEU A 154 5.59 -5.01 10.23
CA LEU A 154 6.79 -4.20 10.33
C LEU A 154 8.06 -5.01 10.14
N PRO A 155 8.31 -6.16 10.81
CA PRO A 155 9.49 -6.97 10.54
C PRO A 155 9.63 -7.37 9.06
N PHE A 156 8.57 -7.75 8.36
CA PHE A 156 8.68 -8.13 6.94
C PHE A 156 8.96 -6.93 6.02
N ALA A 157 8.27 -5.81 6.23
CA ALA A 157 8.51 -4.56 5.48
C ALA A 157 9.89 -3.94 5.80
N MET A 158 10.37 -4.16 7.03
CA MET A 158 11.64 -3.67 7.53
C MET A 158 12.80 -4.60 7.19
N VAL A 159 12.60 -5.92 7.10
CA VAL A 159 13.67 -6.90 6.83
C VAL A 159 14.31 -6.66 5.48
N ASP A 160 13.57 -6.43 4.39
CA ASP A 160 14.23 -6.17 3.10
C ASP A 160 14.89 -4.78 3.06
N THR A 161 14.27 -3.78 3.70
CA THR A 161 14.82 -2.41 3.79
C THR A 161 16.07 -2.33 4.68
N LEU A 162 16.14 -3.11 5.77
CA LEU A 162 17.24 -3.13 6.75
C LEU A 162 18.31 -4.20 6.49
N LEU A 163 17.93 -5.41 6.05
CA LEU A 163 18.83 -6.56 5.93
C LEU A 163 19.31 -6.82 4.49
N LEU A 164 18.54 -6.45 3.45
CA LEU A 164 18.90 -6.76 2.05
C LEU A 164 19.26 -5.55 1.18
N SER A 165 18.98 -4.32 1.62
CA SER A 165 19.29 -3.11 0.85
C SER A 165 20.47 -2.27 1.39
N LEU A 166 20.94 -2.47 2.63
CA LEU A 166 21.94 -1.58 3.28
C LEU A 166 21.63 -0.08 3.09
N GLU A 167 20.36 0.30 2.86
CA GLU A 167 19.97 1.69 2.66
C GLU A 167 19.59 2.31 4.01
N PHE A 168 20.62 2.65 4.79
CA PHE A 168 20.48 3.37 6.05
C PHE A 168 19.65 4.66 5.92
N GLU A 169 19.64 5.27 4.73
CA GLU A 169 18.88 6.49 4.48
C GLU A 169 17.36 6.24 4.37
N SER A 170 16.95 5.15 3.73
CA SER A 170 15.54 4.73 3.65
C SER A 170 15.00 4.35 5.03
N VAL A 171 15.82 3.68 5.86
CA VAL A 171 15.50 3.38 7.27
C VAL A 171 15.39 4.65 8.10
N ARG A 172 16.35 5.58 7.98
CA ARG A 172 16.35 6.85 8.70
C ARG A 172 15.11 7.67 8.35
N ARG A 173 14.80 7.80 7.05
CA ARG A 173 13.62 8.54 6.58
C ARG A 173 12.33 7.92 7.10
N SER A 174 12.19 6.59 7.00
CA SER A 174 11.01 5.86 7.50
C SER A 174 10.85 6.03 9.01
N THR A 175 11.94 5.94 9.77
CA THR A 175 11.93 6.11 11.24
C THR A 175 11.55 7.53 11.64
N VAL A 176 12.05 8.56 10.94
CA VAL A 176 11.70 9.96 11.20
C VAL A 176 10.21 10.22 10.96
N GLU A 177 9.65 9.70 9.87
CA GLU A 177 8.23 9.87 9.56
C GLU A 177 7.35 9.09 10.54
N PHE A 178 7.76 7.88 10.94
CA PHE A 178 7.08 7.10 11.97
C PHE A 178 7.01 7.86 13.30
N ILE A 179 8.13 8.45 13.74
CA ILE A 179 8.20 9.24 14.98
C ILE A 179 7.31 10.49 14.89
N LYS A 180 7.27 11.17 13.75
CA LYS A 180 6.40 12.35 13.56
C LYS A 180 4.93 11.96 13.66
N LEU A 181 4.51 10.87 13.02
CA LEU A 181 3.13 10.38 13.04
C LEU A 181 2.71 9.95 14.45
N VAL A 182 3.55 9.21 15.17
CA VAL A 182 3.29 8.79 16.56
C VAL A 182 3.23 10.00 17.51
N ARG A 183 4.10 11.00 17.34
CA ARG A 183 4.07 12.23 18.15
C ARG A 183 2.83 13.08 17.87
N ARG A 184 2.34 13.10 16.63
CA ARG A 184 1.10 13.81 16.25
C ARG A 184 -0.13 13.12 16.86
N GLN A 185 -0.15 11.79 16.89
CA GLN A 185 -1.21 11.00 17.55
C GLN A 185 -1.22 11.09 19.09
N ARG A 186 -0.08 11.40 19.74
CA ARG A 186 -0.01 11.59 21.20
C ARG A 186 -0.32 13.03 21.66
N ARG A 187 -0.40 13.99 20.74
CA ARG A 187 -0.69 15.41 21.03
C ARG A 187 -2.15 15.79 20.78
N ARG A 188 -2.97 14.83 20.37
CA ARG A 188 -4.43 14.91 20.30
C ARG A 188 -5.00 13.81 21.20
#